data_AF-Q9YHG9-F1
#
_entry.id   AF-Q9YHG9-F1
#
_cell.length_a   1.000
_cell.length_b   1.000
_cell.length_c   1.000
_cell.angle_alpha   90.00
_cell.angle_beta   90.00
_cell.angle_gamma   90.00
#
_symmetry.space_group_name_H-M   'P 1'
#
loop_
_entity.id
_entity.type
_entity.pdbx_description
1 polymer ?
#
loop_
_entity_poly.entity_id
_entity_poly.type
_entity_poly.pdbx_seq_one_letter_code
_entity_poly.pdbx_strand_id
1 'polypeptide(L)'
;QTPQTITKETGESLTINCVLRDSNCALSSTHWNRKKSGSTNWESMVTGGRYVETVNSGSKSFSLRINDLTVEDSGTYRCKAYPKKWYSLLDCETGEIWGGGTVVTVNSGIPLSPPIVSLLHSATEEQRANGFVQLV
;
A
#
# COMPACT_ATOMS: atom_id res chain seq x y z
N GLN A 1 13.88 5.79 -3.27
CA GLN A 1 12.57 5.20 -2.94
C GLN A 1 11.50 6.01 -3.66
N THR A 2 10.53 5.35 -4.29
CA THR A 2 9.43 5.99 -5.03
C THR A 2 8.13 5.21 -4.88
N PRO A 3 6.96 5.87 -4.94
CA PRO A 3 6.78 7.32 -5.00
C PRO A 3 7.08 8.00 -3.65
N GLN A 4 7.13 9.33 -3.59
CA GLN A 4 7.25 10.08 -2.33
C GLN A 4 5.91 10.13 -1.58
N THR A 5 4.80 10.24 -2.31
CA THR A 5 3.45 10.23 -1.78
C THR A 5 2.55 9.43 -2.72
N ILE A 6 1.58 8.71 -2.17
CA ILE A 6 0.56 8.00 -2.93
C ILE A 6 -0.75 7.97 -2.14
N THR A 7 -1.86 8.20 -2.85
CA THR A 7 -3.22 8.04 -2.32
C THR A 7 -3.92 6.92 -3.07
N LYS A 8 -4.58 6.04 -2.34
CA LYS A 8 -5.30 4.86 -2.84
C LYS A 8 -6.62 4.68 -2.10
N GLU A 9 -7.53 3.92 -2.69
CA GLU A 9 -8.77 3.49 -2.05
C GLU A 9 -8.59 2.10 -1.41
N THR A 10 -9.46 1.79 -0.45
CA THR A 10 -9.52 0.47 0.20
C THR A 10 -9.77 -0.63 -0.84
N GLY A 11 -9.12 -1.78 -0.69
CA GLY A 11 -9.16 -2.91 -1.62
C GLY A 11 -8.21 -2.79 -2.81
N GLU A 12 -7.70 -1.60 -3.13
CA GLU A 12 -6.67 -1.45 -4.15
C GLU A 12 -5.32 -2.06 -3.71
N SER A 13 -4.37 -2.11 -4.63
CA SER A 13 -2.97 -2.44 -4.33
C SER A 13 -2.05 -1.27 -4.66
N LEU A 14 -0.93 -1.18 -3.97
CA LEU A 14 0.16 -0.25 -4.29
C LEU A 14 1.50 -0.96 -4.36
N THR A 15 2.50 -0.31 -4.95
CA THR A 15 3.87 -0.78 -4.96
C THR A 15 4.84 0.37 -4.67
N ILE A 16 5.67 0.17 -3.66
CA ILE A 16 6.75 1.08 -3.29
C ILE A 16 8.06 0.48 -3.80
N ASN A 17 8.81 1.25 -4.57
CA ASN A 17 10.06 0.80 -5.18
C ASN A 17 11.25 1.43 -4.46
N CYS A 18 12.31 0.63 -4.29
CA CYS A 18 13.60 1.05 -3.78
C CYS A 18 14.70 0.60 -4.73
N VAL A 19 15.65 1.50 -4.95
CA VAL A 19 16.83 1.27 -5.78
C VAL A 19 18.00 1.84 -5.02
N LEU A 20 19.01 1.02 -4.77
CA LEU A 20 20.28 1.45 -4.23
C LEU A 20 21.09 2.06 -5.39
N ARG A 21 21.07 3.39 -5.47
CA ARG A 21 21.82 4.16 -6.47
C ARG A 21 23.21 4.49 -5.96
N ASP A 22 24.10 4.81 -6.90
CA ASP A 22 25.41 5.43 -6.62
C ASP A 22 26.27 4.62 -5.62
N SER A 23 26.07 3.30 -5.62
CA SER A 23 26.80 2.37 -4.77
C SER A 23 27.42 1.28 -5.63
N ASN A 24 28.72 1.09 -5.44
CA ASN A 24 29.51 -0.01 -6.00
C ASN A 24 29.29 -1.32 -5.23
N CYS A 25 28.54 -1.28 -4.13
CA CYS A 25 28.24 -2.44 -3.32
C CYS A 25 27.19 -3.34 -3.96
N ALA A 26 27.25 -4.64 -3.65
CA ALA A 26 26.16 -5.55 -3.92
C ALA A 26 25.06 -5.37 -2.87
N LEU A 27 23.79 -5.52 -3.28
CA LEU A 27 22.67 -5.55 -2.34
C LEU A 27 22.70 -6.87 -1.56
N SER A 28 22.83 -6.82 -0.24
CA SER A 28 22.91 -7.99 0.63
C SER A 28 21.55 -8.39 1.19
N SER A 29 20.87 -7.46 1.86
CA SER A 29 19.54 -7.67 2.43
C SER A 29 18.71 -6.39 2.36
N THR A 30 17.40 -6.57 2.47
CA THR A 30 16.39 -5.53 2.38
C THR A 30 15.45 -5.65 3.57
N HIS A 31 14.98 -4.52 4.09
CA HIS A 31 14.02 -4.47 5.17
C HIS A 31 13.03 -3.33 4.92
N TRP A 32 11.88 -3.41 5.56
CA TRP A 32 10.84 -2.39 5.50
C TRP A 32 10.47 -1.95 6.90
N ASN A 33 10.34 -0.64 7.06
CA ASN A 33 9.87 -0.01 8.28
C ASN A 33 8.67 0.85 7.96
N ARG A 34 7.78 0.96 8.93
CA ARG A 34 6.57 1.75 8.81
C ARG A 34 6.32 2.56 10.05
N LYS A 35 5.90 3.80 9.85
CA LYS A 35 5.29 4.64 10.87
C LYS A 35 3.82 4.78 10.52
N LYS A 36 2.95 4.21 11.34
CA LYS A 36 1.49 4.28 11.12
C LYS A 36 1.01 5.74 11.19
N SER A 37 -0.07 6.04 10.48
CA SER A 37 -0.74 7.34 10.61
C SER A 37 -1.07 7.62 12.08
N GLY A 38 -0.81 8.85 12.55
CA GLY A 38 -1.00 9.24 13.96
C GLY A 38 0.08 8.73 14.95
N SER A 39 1.01 7.87 14.52
CA SER A 39 2.13 7.41 15.36
C SER A 39 3.40 8.25 15.13
N THR A 40 4.19 8.42 16.18
CA THR A 40 5.57 8.97 16.11
C THR A 40 6.63 7.88 15.95
N ASN A 41 6.29 6.63 16.25
CA ASN A 41 7.23 5.51 16.33
C ASN A 41 7.31 4.73 15.01
N TRP A 42 8.54 4.30 14.68
CA TRP A 42 8.79 3.37 13.58
C TRP A 42 8.69 1.92 14.05
N GLU A 43 8.06 1.09 13.24
CA GLU A 43 7.94 -0.35 13.45
C GLU A 43 8.69 -1.08 12.33
N SER A 44 9.35 -2.18 12.65
CA SER A 44 9.88 -3.11 11.64
C SER A 44 8.71 -3.90 11.06
N MET A 45 8.65 -3.99 9.74
CA MET A 45 7.65 -4.80 9.07
C MET A 45 8.16 -6.21 8.82
N VAL A 46 7.28 -7.18 8.94
CA VAL A 46 7.49 -8.55 8.46
C VAL A 46 6.76 -8.67 7.13
N THR A 47 7.47 -9.08 6.09
CA THR A 47 6.90 -9.35 4.76
C THR A 47 6.23 -10.74 4.76
N GLY A 48 5.17 -10.89 3.99
CA GLY A 48 4.29 -12.06 3.99
C GLY A 48 2.81 -11.70 3.88
N GLY A 49 1.98 -12.66 3.46
CA GLY A 49 0.53 -12.44 3.28
C GLY A 49 0.24 -11.34 2.26
N ARG A 50 -0.43 -10.25 2.69
CA ARG A 50 -0.75 -9.10 1.84
C ARG A 50 0.47 -8.25 1.46
N TYR A 51 1.58 -8.36 2.20
CA TYR A 51 2.81 -7.59 1.99
C TYR A 51 3.83 -8.43 1.21
N VAL A 52 3.95 -8.21 -0.10
CA VAL A 52 4.80 -9.00 -0.98
C VAL A 52 6.06 -8.21 -1.32
N GLU A 53 7.23 -8.73 -0.92
CA GLU A 53 8.51 -8.18 -1.35
C GLU A 53 9.02 -8.87 -2.61
N THR A 54 9.60 -8.08 -3.52
CA THR A 54 10.35 -8.60 -4.67
C THR A 54 11.75 -7.99 -4.66
N VAL A 55 12.78 -8.82 -4.72
CA VAL A 55 14.19 -8.38 -4.69
C VAL A 55 14.86 -8.74 -6.02
N ASN A 56 15.49 -7.75 -6.63
CA ASN A 56 16.39 -7.92 -7.77
C ASN A 56 17.79 -7.41 -7.39
N SER A 57 18.63 -8.34 -6.94
CA SER A 57 20.00 -8.06 -6.50
C SER A 57 20.89 -7.57 -7.65
N GLY A 58 20.66 -8.04 -8.87
CA GLY A 58 21.41 -7.64 -10.06
C GLY A 58 21.25 -6.16 -10.40
N SER A 59 20.01 -5.65 -10.36
CA SER A 59 19.73 -4.22 -10.53
C SER A 59 19.77 -3.42 -9.23
N LYS A 60 20.16 -4.05 -8.11
CA LYS A 60 20.19 -3.46 -6.76
C LYS A 60 18.87 -2.76 -6.42
N SER A 61 17.76 -3.39 -6.81
CA SER A 61 16.42 -2.86 -6.61
C SER A 61 15.54 -3.88 -5.92
N PHE A 62 14.53 -3.37 -5.24
CA PHE A 62 13.53 -4.18 -4.56
C PHE A 62 12.26 -3.36 -4.39
N SER A 63 11.14 -4.04 -4.16
CA SER A 63 9.85 -3.39 -4.02
C SER A 63 8.98 -4.08 -2.97
N LEU A 64 8.10 -3.29 -2.38
CA LEU A 64 7.03 -3.77 -1.51
C LEU A 64 5.70 -3.52 -2.22
N ARG A 65 5.01 -4.60 -2.56
CA ARG A 65 3.62 -4.56 -2.98
C ARG A 65 2.72 -4.82 -1.77
N ILE A 66 1.75 -3.94 -1.55
CA ILE A 66 0.71 -4.12 -0.53
C ILE A 66 -0.59 -4.39 -1.28
N ASN A 67 -1.15 -5.59 -1.09
CA ASN A 67 -2.42 -6.00 -1.69
C ASN A 67 -3.58 -5.68 -0.77
N ASP A 68 -4.77 -5.47 -1.33
CA ASP A 68 -6.02 -5.33 -0.58
C ASP A 68 -5.92 -4.31 0.57
N LEU A 69 -5.55 -3.07 0.21
CA LEU A 69 -5.26 -1.99 1.15
C LEU A 69 -6.43 -1.71 2.10
N THR A 70 -6.12 -1.42 3.36
CA THR A 70 -7.10 -0.91 4.34
C THR A 70 -6.73 0.49 4.80
N VAL A 71 -7.66 1.22 5.41
CA VAL A 71 -7.38 2.54 6.02
C VAL A 71 -6.24 2.48 7.04
N GLU A 72 -6.12 1.35 7.73
CA GLU A 72 -5.04 1.06 8.68
C GLU A 72 -3.68 0.90 8.00
N ASP A 73 -3.61 0.78 6.67
CA ASP A 73 -2.38 0.76 5.88
C ASP A 73 -1.81 2.16 5.60
N SER A 74 -2.52 3.22 6.00
CA SER A 74 -2.06 4.61 5.93
C SER A 74 -0.87 4.90 6.86
N GLY A 75 0.11 5.65 6.38
CA GLY A 75 1.31 6.00 7.16
C GLY A 75 2.51 6.31 6.28
N THR A 76 3.70 6.32 6.86
CA THR A 76 4.95 6.47 6.11
C THR A 76 5.71 5.17 6.10
N TYR A 77 6.08 4.69 4.91
CA TYR A 77 6.88 3.49 4.72
C TYR A 77 8.30 3.88 4.31
N ARG A 78 9.31 3.20 4.83
CA ARG A 78 10.71 3.38 4.45
C ARG A 78 11.35 2.02 4.19
N CYS A 79 12.04 1.91 3.08
CA CYS A 79 12.93 0.78 2.86
C CYS A 79 14.27 1.01 3.54
N LYS A 80 14.93 -0.09 3.86
CA LYS A 80 16.29 -0.13 4.37
C LYS A 80 17.08 -1.16 3.58
N ALA A 81 18.26 -0.79 3.12
CA ALA A 81 19.14 -1.65 2.34
C ALA A 81 20.46 -1.85 3.07
N TYR A 82 20.99 -3.07 3.03
CA TYR A 82 22.32 -3.39 3.50
C TYR A 82 23.23 -3.71 2.31
N PRO A 83 24.13 -2.80 1.92
CA PRO A 83 25.18 -3.08 0.97
C PRO A 83 26.24 -4.01 1.56
N LYS A 84 26.81 -4.89 0.74
CA LYS A 84 27.99 -5.68 1.07
C LYS A 84 29.10 -5.48 0.04
N LYS A 85 30.35 -5.57 0.52
CA LYS A 85 31.54 -5.63 -0.33
C LYS A 85 31.56 -6.96 -1.08
N TRP A 86 31.97 -6.94 -2.35
CA TRP A 86 32.55 -8.13 -2.99
C TRP A 86 34.07 -8.08 -2.78
N TYR A 87 34.75 -9.21 -2.96
CA TYR A 87 36.16 -9.40 -2.63
C TYR A 87 37.16 -8.48 -3.39
N SER A 88 36.72 -7.64 -4.34
CA SER A 88 37.60 -6.88 -5.25
C SER A 88 37.21 -5.42 -5.56
N LEU A 89 36.26 -4.79 -4.84
CA LEU A 89 35.98 -3.34 -4.92
C LEU A 89 36.31 -2.80 -3.54
N LEU A 90 37.42 -2.07 -3.47
CA LEU A 90 37.86 -1.43 -2.22
C LEU A 90 36.93 -0.27 -1.82
N ASP A 91 36.22 0.32 -2.77
CA ASP A 91 35.33 1.46 -2.53
C ASP A 91 33.86 1.02 -2.46
N CYS A 92 33.47 0.55 -1.27
CA CYS A 92 32.09 0.23 -0.93
C CYS A 92 31.88 0.57 0.54
N GLU A 93 31.11 1.62 0.81
CA GLU A 93 30.71 1.98 2.15
C GLU A 93 29.63 0.99 2.63
N THR A 94 29.97 0.24 3.67
CA THR A 94 29.07 -0.72 4.30
C THR A 94 28.33 -0.05 5.44
N GLY A 95 27.03 -0.25 5.52
CA GLY A 95 26.18 0.36 6.54
C GLY A 95 24.74 0.35 6.09
N GLU A 96 23.79 0.48 7.02
CA GLU A 96 22.39 0.57 6.61
C GLU A 96 22.10 1.88 5.87
N ILE A 97 21.45 1.76 4.72
CA ILE A 97 21.03 2.90 3.92
C ILE A 97 19.50 2.96 3.94
N TRP A 98 18.98 4.11 4.33
CA TRP A 98 17.55 4.36 4.44
C TRP A 98 16.99 5.02 3.17
N GLY A 99 15.82 4.57 2.74
CA GLY A 99 15.04 5.26 1.72
C GLY A 99 14.44 6.57 2.25
N GLY A 100 14.18 7.52 1.33
CA GLY A 100 13.58 8.82 1.68
C GLY A 100 12.20 8.70 2.35
N GLY A 101 11.47 7.63 2.06
CA GLY A 101 10.12 7.39 2.57
C GLY A 101 9.04 7.60 1.53
N THR A 102 7.90 6.93 1.74
CA THR A 102 6.69 7.04 0.95
C THR A 102 5.54 7.27 1.90
N VAL A 103 4.86 8.41 1.77
CA VAL A 103 3.62 8.70 2.48
C VAL A 103 2.48 8.02 1.74
N VAL A 104 1.77 7.13 2.42
CA VAL A 104 0.64 6.38 1.91
C VAL A 104 -0.62 6.86 2.62
N THR A 105 -1.61 7.29 1.85
CA THR A 105 -2.96 7.58 2.31
C THR A 105 -3.93 6.59 1.70
N VAL A 106 -4.69 5.88 2.53
CA VAL A 106 -5.74 4.97 2.08
C VAL A 106 -7.09 5.52 2.53
N ASN A 107 -7.95 5.82 1.57
CA ASN A 107 -9.31 6.27 1.81
C ASN A 107 -10.25 5.06 1.93
N SER A 108 -11.33 5.20 2.72
CA SER A 108 -12.27 4.11 3.01
C SER A 108 -13.09 3.62 1.81
N GLY A 109 -12.96 4.24 0.63
CA GLY A 109 -13.96 4.15 -0.43
C GLY A 109 -15.27 4.82 0.00
N ILE A 110 -15.99 5.41 -0.95
CA ILE A 110 -17.38 5.79 -0.69
C ILE A 110 -18.14 4.47 -0.51
N PRO A 111 -18.92 4.26 0.57
CA PRO A 111 -19.86 3.15 0.59
C PRO A 111 -20.80 3.35 -0.60
N LEU A 112 -20.74 2.45 -1.60
CA LEU A 112 -21.76 2.42 -2.64
C LEU A 112 -23.10 2.37 -1.89
N SER A 113 -23.87 3.44 -1.99
CA SER A 113 -25.22 3.48 -1.45
C SER A 113 -25.95 2.22 -1.91
N PRO A 114 -26.81 1.60 -1.08
CA PRO A 114 -27.55 0.43 -1.50
C PRO A 114 -28.26 0.74 -2.82
N PRO A 115 -28.31 -0.22 -3.77
CA PRO A 115 -28.88 0.02 -5.08
C PRO A 115 -30.29 0.60 -4.91
N ILE A 116 -30.56 1.72 -5.57
CA ILE A 116 -31.87 2.42 -5.60
C ILE A 116 -33.02 1.46 -5.96
N VAL A 117 -32.70 0.28 -6.50
CA VAL A 117 -33.60 -0.84 -6.77
C VAL A 117 -34.42 -1.28 -5.54
N SER A 118 -33.92 -1.15 -4.30
CA SER A 118 -34.73 -1.46 -3.10
C SER A 118 -35.87 -0.46 -2.86
N LEU A 119 -35.71 0.81 -3.26
CA LEU A 119 -36.77 1.82 -3.13
C LEU A 119 -37.89 1.60 -4.15
N LEU A 120 -37.58 1.11 -5.35
CA LEU A 120 -38.59 0.80 -6.36
C LEU A 120 -39.45 -0.42 -6.01
N HIS A 121 -38.89 -1.43 -5.32
CA HIS A 121 -39.66 -2.59 -4.85
C HIS A 121 -40.62 -2.20 -3.71
N SER A 122 -40.21 -1.33 -2.78
CA SER A 122 -41.12 -0.82 -1.73
C SER A 122 -42.26 0.02 -2.30
N ALA A 123 -41.99 0.90 -3.28
CA ALA A 123 -43.04 1.74 -3.86
C ALA A 123 -44.08 0.92 -4.68
N THR A 124 -43.65 -0.18 -5.30
CA THR A 124 -44.55 -1.05 -6.08
C THR A 124 -45.38 -2.00 -5.21
N GLU A 125 -44.87 -2.45 -4.06
CA GLU A 125 -45.67 -3.19 -3.09
C GLU A 125 -46.67 -2.30 -2.34
N GLU A 126 -46.29 -1.07 -1.99
CA GLU A 126 -47.17 -0.11 -1.32
C GLU A 126 -48.34 0.35 -2.23
N GLN A 127 -48.10 0.51 -3.54
CA GLN A 127 -49.18 0.75 -4.50
C GLN A 127 -50.12 -0.45 -4.68
N ARG A 128 -49.61 -1.68 -4.54
CA ARG A 128 -50.41 -2.92 -4.62
C ARG A 128 -51.26 -3.15 -3.37
N ALA A 129 -50.80 -2.67 -2.21
CA ALA A 129 -51.54 -2.75 -0.93
C ALA A 129 -52.67 -1.70 -0.81
N ASN A 130 -52.57 -0.57 -1.53
CA ASN A 130 -53.46 0.59 -1.37
C ASN A 130 -54.69 0.61 -2.31
N GLY A 131 -55.06 -0.52 -2.93
CA GLY A 131 -56.40 -0.81 -3.45
C GLY A 131 -57.22 0.38 -3.98
N PHE A 132 -56.71 1.16 -4.94
CA PHE A 132 -57.52 2.19 -5.61
C PHE A 132 -58.37 1.53 -6.70
N VAL A 133 -59.60 1.15 -6.33
CA VAL A 133 -60.71 1.02 -7.27
C VAL A 133 -61.28 2.42 -7.47
N GLN A 134 -61.12 2.99 -8.66
CA GLN A 134 -61.89 4.17 -9.05
C GLN A 134 -62.93 3.74 -10.09
N LEU A 135 -64.20 3.74 -9.66
CA LEU A 135 -65.37 3.77 -10.55
C LEU A 135 -65.37 5.10 -11.31
N VAL A 136 -65.40 5.08 -12.65
CA VAL A 136 -66.57 5.40 -13.51
C VAL A 136 -66.36 4.71 -14.85
#